data_AF-A0A6J1E2H0-F1
#
_entry.id   AF-A0A6J1E2H0-F1
#
_cell.length_a   1.000
_cell.length_b   1.000
_cell.length_c   1.000
_cell.angle_alpha   90.00
_cell.angle_beta   90.00
_cell.angle_gamma   90.00
#
_symmetry.space_group_name_H-M   'P 1'
#
loop_
_entity.id
_entity.type
_entity.pdbx_description
1 polymer ?
#
loop_
_entity_poly.entity_id
_entity_poly.type
_entity_poly.pdbx_seq_one_letter_code
_entity_poly.pdbx_strand_id
1 'polypeptide(L)'
;MVCVCRASAVHSAAPSLALSSLSARPLRYAVLGAGFAGLSVTWHLLKLCPKDISLLIDIYDEVGTGGGASGVAGGLLHPYSPKVKPLWKGAECWAECLKLLSVAESALPSKELDGYHNMNGSVVLRRGILRPAISLKNLMMLKENAQNGLDSCRIETIDGDAAQNLVPKLNIPLNTAFYMPQAVNINAQRYLEALFIACQNLTKETSPSSLGHKELFLQKKSIKELGELEGTYDAVIVCLGAKMIMLPELTGKLPLRTCRGVVAHFQLPDDISNAYPELGPSILSDAWLAIQSPRSLYMGSTWEWKSTNSSPEVSEEEGSRAVAELLPKVSAIYPSIKEWSFRRARAGLRAMPPLTPHGSLPLMGCIDEIVRPNSSCKYWLFGGLGSRGLLYHGWLGKLTAQAVLSCKEELIPSELISWKKVMNS
;
A
#
# COMPACT_ATOMS: atom_id res chain seq x y z
N MET A 1 15.12 -40.20 32.78
CA MET A 1 15.51 -38.78 32.87
C MET A 1 15.33 -38.17 31.48
N VAL A 2 14.12 -37.66 31.19
CA VAL A 2 13.78 -36.99 29.93
C VAL A 2 12.89 -35.82 30.34
N CYS A 3 13.40 -34.60 30.16
CA CYS A 3 12.75 -33.36 30.55
C CYS A 3 11.84 -32.90 29.39
N VAL A 4 10.54 -32.85 29.62
CA VAL A 4 9.54 -32.35 28.67
C VAL A 4 9.26 -30.89 29.00
N CYS A 5 9.83 -29.97 28.24
CA CYS A 5 9.52 -28.53 28.36
C CYS A 5 8.22 -28.22 27.61
N ARG A 6 7.17 -27.88 28.37
CA ARG A 6 5.93 -27.30 27.84
C ARG A 6 6.19 -25.87 27.37
N ALA A 7 5.90 -25.58 26.10
CA ALA A 7 5.84 -24.23 25.56
C ALA A 7 4.68 -23.46 26.21
N SER A 8 4.99 -22.34 26.85
CA SER A 8 3.98 -21.43 27.41
C SER A 8 3.49 -20.48 26.31
N ALA A 9 2.18 -20.50 26.06
CA ALA A 9 1.51 -19.57 25.17
C ALA A 9 1.49 -18.17 25.80
N VAL A 10 2.25 -17.24 25.24
CA VAL A 10 2.23 -15.83 25.64
C VAL A 10 0.91 -15.22 25.17
N HIS A 11 -0.06 -15.09 26.08
CA HIS A 11 -1.24 -14.26 25.86
C HIS A 11 -0.82 -12.80 25.88
N SER A 12 -0.97 -12.11 24.74
CA SER A 12 -0.76 -10.67 24.63
C SER A 12 -1.81 -9.94 25.45
N ALA A 13 -1.46 -9.49 26.64
CA ALA A 13 -2.31 -8.62 27.46
C ALA A 13 -2.54 -7.28 26.72
N ALA A 14 -3.79 -6.84 26.67
CA ALA A 14 -4.13 -5.50 26.19
C ALA A 14 -3.48 -4.45 27.12
N PRO A 15 -2.97 -3.32 26.59
CA PRO A 15 -2.37 -2.29 27.42
C PRO A 15 -3.44 -1.71 28.36
N SER A 16 -3.17 -1.73 29.67
CA SER A 16 -4.01 -1.07 30.67
C SER A 16 -3.87 0.44 30.50
N LEU A 17 -4.87 1.06 29.90
CA LEU A 17 -5.02 2.50 29.85
C LEU A 17 -5.33 3.00 31.27
N ALA A 18 -4.38 3.68 31.91
CA ALA A 18 -4.67 4.51 33.07
C ALA A 18 -5.37 5.80 32.59
N LEU A 19 -6.62 5.69 32.11
CA LEU A 19 -7.51 6.82 31.84
C LEU A 19 -8.24 7.20 33.15
N SER A 20 -7.47 7.67 34.14
CA SER A 20 -8.07 8.36 35.29
C SER A 20 -8.53 9.74 34.85
N SER A 21 -9.85 9.96 34.89
CA SER A 21 -10.65 11.10 34.39
C SER A 21 -10.95 11.11 32.88
N LEU A 22 -11.80 10.19 32.43
CA LEU A 22 -12.45 10.27 31.12
C LEU A 22 -13.31 11.54 31.07
N SER A 23 -12.87 12.50 30.26
CA SER A 23 -13.71 13.57 29.74
C SER A 23 -14.98 12.94 29.15
N ALA A 24 -16.16 13.48 29.49
CA ALA A 24 -17.45 13.00 28.99
C ALA A 24 -17.63 13.13 27.46
N ARG A 25 -16.67 13.76 26.76
CA ARG A 25 -16.71 13.96 25.31
C ARG A 25 -15.95 12.84 24.57
N PRO A 26 -16.44 12.40 23.38
CA PRO A 26 -15.73 11.45 22.53
C PRO A 26 -14.31 11.91 22.17
N LEU A 27 -13.40 10.94 21.97
CA LEU A 27 -12.13 11.18 21.29
C LEU A 27 -12.42 11.61 19.85
N ARG A 28 -11.77 12.68 19.39
CA ARG A 28 -11.94 13.19 18.03
C ARG A 28 -10.62 13.16 17.30
N TYR A 29 -10.53 12.38 16.22
CA TYR A 29 -9.33 12.29 15.39
C TYR A 29 -9.60 12.76 13.96
N ALA A 30 -8.64 13.49 13.40
CA ALA A 30 -8.62 13.79 11.97
C ALA A 30 -7.57 12.91 11.28
N VAL A 31 -7.93 12.30 10.15
CA VAL A 31 -6.99 11.57 9.28
C VAL A 31 -6.91 12.28 7.94
N LEU A 32 -5.74 12.80 7.60
CA LEU A 32 -5.56 13.60 6.38
C LEU A 32 -5.07 12.72 5.23
N GLY A 33 -5.98 12.35 4.34
CA GLY A 33 -5.76 11.52 3.16
C GLY A 33 -6.48 10.18 3.24
N ALA A 34 -7.13 9.77 2.15
CA ALA A 34 -7.90 8.53 2.03
C ALA A 34 -7.20 7.48 1.13
N GLY A 35 -5.86 7.48 1.14
CA GLY A 35 -5.02 6.47 0.47
C GLY A 35 -4.69 5.27 1.37
N PHE A 36 -3.67 4.50 0.97
CA PHE A 36 -3.25 3.31 1.72
C PHE A 36 -2.95 3.61 3.21
N ALA A 37 -2.22 4.69 3.48
CA ALA A 37 -1.86 5.09 4.85
C ALA A 37 -3.09 5.45 5.69
N GLY A 38 -3.92 6.36 5.18
CA GLY A 38 -5.07 6.90 5.90
C GLY A 38 -6.16 5.88 6.19
N LEU A 39 -6.52 5.04 5.21
CA LEU A 39 -7.54 4.02 5.44
C LEU A 39 -7.02 2.89 6.35
N SER A 40 -5.73 2.55 6.26
CA SER A 40 -5.13 1.59 7.18
C SER A 40 -5.17 2.07 8.63
N VAL A 41 -4.70 3.29 8.89
CA VAL A 41 -4.73 3.85 10.26
C VAL A 41 -6.17 3.99 10.75
N THR A 42 -7.12 4.42 9.90
CA THR A 42 -8.54 4.51 10.26
C THR A 42 -9.09 3.16 10.70
N TRP A 43 -8.89 2.11 9.90
CA TRP A 43 -9.32 0.75 10.25
C TRP A 43 -8.77 0.32 11.60
N HIS A 44 -7.48 0.53 11.82
CA HIS A 44 -6.83 0.13 13.07
C HIS A 44 -7.25 1.00 14.27
N LEU A 45 -7.48 2.30 14.10
CA LEU A 45 -8.03 3.17 15.15
C LEU A 45 -9.39 2.65 15.60
N LEU A 46 -10.30 2.38 14.65
CA LEU A 46 -11.62 1.82 14.95
C LEU A 46 -11.52 0.44 15.61
N LYS A 47 -10.61 -0.42 15.14
CA LYS A 47 -10.50 -1.80 15.65
C LYS A 47 -9.85 -1.89 17.02
N LEU A 48 -8.85 -1.05 17.29
CA LEU A 48 -8.04 -1.09 18.52
C LEU A 48 -8.58 -0.18 19.62
N CYS A 49 -9.38 0.84 19.28
CA CYS A 49 -10.02 1.69 20.28
C CYS A 49 -10.91 0.83 21.20
N PRO A 50 -10.74 0.92 22.53
CA PRO A 50 -11.56 0.20 23.51
C PRO A 50 -13.06 0.38 23.27
N LYS A 51 -13.85 -0.66 23.58
CA LYS A 51 -15.30 -0.68 23.28
C LYS A 51 -16.12 0.31 24.11
N ASP A 52 -15.58 0.72 25.26
CA ASP A 52 -16.16 1.66 26.21
C ASP A 52 -15.79 3.13 25.92
N ILE A 53 -14.89 3.37 24.97
CA ILE A 53 -14.47 4.72 24.58
C ILE A 53 -15.20 5.14 23.31
N SER A 54 -15.85 6.31 23.34
CA SER A 54 -16.44 6.92 22.15
C SER A 54 -15.34 7.55 21.28
N LEU A 55 -15.42 7.30 19.97
CA LEU A 55 -14.42 7.75 18.99
C LEU A 55 -15.10 8.28 17.73
N LEU A 56 -14.77 9.50 17.34
CA LEU A 56 -15.18 10.12 16.08
C LEU A 56 -13.95 10.33 15.21
N ILE A 57 -13.99 9.84 13.98
CA ILE A 57 -12.93 10.03 12.98
C ILE A 57 -13.46 10.82 11.79
N ASP A 58 -12.81 11.95 11.48
CA ASP A 58 -12.99 12.70 10.25
C ASP A 58 -11.82 12.42 9.29
N ILE A 59 -12.10 11.77 8.16
CA ILE A 59 -11.11 11.62 7.07
C ILE A 59 -11.24 12.82 6.14
N TYR A 60 -10.15 13.55 5.91
CA TYR A 60 -10.10 14.64 4.93
C TYR A 60 -9.36 14.20 3.67
N ASP A 61 -10.03 14.22 2.53
CA ASP A 61 -9.41 13.98 1.22
C ASP A 61 -10.14 14.78 0.16
N GLU A 62 -9.43 15.49 -0.71
CA GLU A 62 -10.07 16.38 -1.70
C GLU A 62 -10.88 15.63 -2.77
N VAL A 63 -10.50 14.38 -3.10
CA VAL A 63 -11.14 13.56 -4.14
C VAL A 63 -12.00 12.47 -3.48
N GLY A 64 -11.47 11.89 -2.39
CA GLY A 64 -12.02 10.74 -1.71
C GLY A 64 -11.09 9.53 -1.76
N THR A 65 -11.63 8.35 -1.47
CA THR A 65 -10.87 7.09 -1.36
C THR A 65 -10.06 6.81 -2.62
N GLY A 66 -8.74 6.65 -2.45
CA GLY A 66 -7.84 6.31 -3.55
C GLY A 66 -7.57 7.40 -4.59
N GLY A 67 -8.02 8.64 -4.38
CA GLY A 67 -7.88 9.71 -5.38
C GLY A 67 -6.44 10.12 -5.74
N GLY A 68 -5.45 9.75 -4.92
CA GLY A 68 -4.03 10.01 -5.16
C GLY A 68 -3.25 8.80 -5.72
N ALA A 69 -1.94 8.78 -5.45
CA ALA A 69 -1.04 7.72 -5.93
C ALA A 69 -1.44 6.29 -5.49
N SER A 70 -2.22 6.15 -4.41
CA SER A 70 -2.66 4.85 -3.93
C SER A 70 -3.64 4.16 -4.89
N GLY A 71 -4.61 4.90 -5.46
CA GLY A 71 -5.58 4.31 -6.42
C GLY A 71 -5.00 4.04 -7.80
N VAL A 72 -3.87 4.67 -8.14
CA VAL A 72 -3.15 4.47 -9.42
C VAL A 72 -2.10 3.35 -9.34
N ALA A 73 -1.81 2.83 -8.14
CA ALA A 73 -0.78 1.82 -7.95
C ALA A 73 -1.07 0.56 -8.78
N GLY A 74 -0.02 -0.03 -9.36
CA GLY A 74 -0.12 -1.25 -10.19
C GLY A 74 -0.53 -2.52 -9.44
N GLY A 75 -0.78 -2.46 -8.14
CA GLY A 75 -1.35 -3.58 -7.38
C GLY A 75 -0.45 -4.78 -7.13
N LEU A 76 0.78 -4.79 -7.62
CA LEU A 76 1.72 -5.91 -7.44
C LEU A 76 2.22 -5.98 -5.99
N LEU A 77 1.79 -7.03 -5.27
CA LEU A 77 2.03 -7.20 -3.86
C LEU A 77 2.83 -8.48 -3.59
N HIS A 78 4.02 -8.28 -3.03
CA HIS A 78 4.95 -9.31 -2.57
C HIS A 78 5.92 -8.69 -1.54
N PRO A 79 6.52 -9.48 -0.62
CA PRO A 79 7.35 -8.96 0.47
C PRO A 79 8.84 -8.73 0.10
N TYR A 80 9.15 -8.63 -1.20
CA TYR A 80 10.53 -8.65 -1.69
C TYR A 80 10.97 -7.35 -2.36
N SER A 81 12.26 -7.07 -2.28
CA SER A 81 12.92 -6.04 -3.07
C SER A 81 12.95 -6.41 -4.57
N PRO A 82 13.32 -5.49 -5.48
CA PRO A 82 13.54 -5.84 -6.89
C PRO A 82 14.64 -6.89 -7.12
N LYS A 83 15.48 -7.14 -6.10
CA LYS A 83 16.52 -8.17 -6.08
C LYS A 83 16.04 -9.47 -5.44
N VAL A 84 14.74 -9.59 -5.13
CA VAL A 84 14.11 -10.77 -4.53
C VAL A 84 14.59 -11.06 -3.08
N LYS A 85 15.35 -10.14 -2.48
CA LYS A 85 15.65 -10.14 -1.04
C LYS A 85 14.42 -9.73 -0.22
N PRO A 86 14.12 -10.37 0.93
CA PRO A 86 13.09 -9.90 1.85
C PRO A 86 13.28 -8.43 2.23
N LEU A 87 12.17 -7.69 2.29
CA LEU A 87 12.16 -6.31 2.75
C LEU A 87 12.24 -6.25 4.28
N TRP A 88 12.66 -5.08 4.80
CA TRP A 88 12.66 -4.83 6.25
C TRP A 88 11.26 -5.07 6.82
N LYS A 89 11.17 -5.92 7.84
CA LYS A 89 9.90 -6.35 8.45
C LYS A 89 8.89 -6.88 7.42
N GLY A 90 9.39 -7.49 6.34
CA GLY A 90 8.58 -7.95 5.21
C GLY A 90 7.54 -9.00 5.62
N ALA A 91 7.85 -9.86 6.59
CA ALA A 91 6.92 -10.89 7.08
C ALA A 91 5.74 -10.26 7.85
N GLU A 92 6.01 -9.34 8.77
CA GLU A 92 4.99 -8.63 9.53
C GLU A 92 4.11 -7.77 8.61
N CYS A 93 4.73 -7.06 7.66
CA CYS A 93 4.02 -6.25 6.67
C CYS A 93 3.14 -7.11 5.76
N TRP A 94 3.67 -8.24 5.27
CA TRP A 94 2.92 -9.19 4.47
C TRP A 94 1.69 -9.73 5.22
N ALA A 95 1.91 -10.22 6.44
CA ALA A 95 0.84 -10.81 7.24
C ALA A 95 -0.29 -9.82 7.53
N GLU A 96 0.03 -8.58 7.92
CA GLU A 96 -1.00 -7.58 8.21
C GLU A 96 -1.67 -7.05 6.92
N CYS A 97 -0.91 -6.91 5.82
CA CYS A 97 -1.47 -6.54 4.53
C CYS A 97 -2.50 -7.57 4.05
N LEU A 98 -2.20 -8.87 4.13
CA LEU A 98 -3.15 -9.93 3.74
C LEU A 98 -4.43 -9.91 4.59
N LYS A 99 -4.32 -9.58 5.89
CA LYS A 99 -5.51 -9.40 6.75
C LYS A 99 -6.38 -8.25 6.26
N LEU A 100 -5.80 -7.09 5.93
CA LEU A 100 -6.59 -5.96 5.43
C LEU A 100 -7.22 -6.24 4.06
N LEU A 101 -6.55 -7.01 3.19
CA LEU A 101 -7.14 -7.47 1.95
C LEU A 101 -8.37 -8.35 2.20
N SER A 102 -8.28 -9.31 3.13
CA SER A 102 -9.41 -10.16 3.51
C SER A 102 -10.56 -9.37 4.14
N VAL A 103 -10.25 -8.35 4.93
CA VAL A 103 -11.23 -7.40 5.49
C VAL A 103 -11.96 -6.66 4.37
N ALA A 104 -11.22 -6.12 3.40
CA ALA A 104 -11.80 -5.40 2.27
C ALA A 104 -12.68 -6.31 1.40
N GLU A 105 -12.21 -7.51 1.07
CA GLU A 105 -13.01 -8.49 0.31
C GLU A 105 -14.31 -8.87 1.03
N SER A 106 -14.25 -9.08 2.36
CA SER A 106 -15.43 -9.42 3.17
C SER A 106 -16.44 -8.29 3.29
N ALA A 107 -16.03 -7.03 3.06
CA ALA A 107 -16.90 -5.87 3.18
C ALA A 107 -17.75 -5.62 1.92
N LEU A 108 -17.39 -6.23 0.78
CA LEU A 108 -18.16 -6.11 -0.46
C LEU A 108 -19.38 -7.04 -0.44
N PRO A 109 -20.56 -6.57 -0.93
CA PRO A 109 -21.76 -7.39 -0.97
C PRO A 109 -21.59 -8.59 -1.91
N SER A 110 -22.07 -9.75 -1.47
CA SER A 110 -22.00 -11.03 -2.21
C SER A 110 -22.72 -11.03 -3.56
N LYS A 111 -23.56 -10.03 -3.86
CA LYS A 111 -24.34 -9.93 -5.12
C LYS A 111 -23.52 -9.53 -6.36
N GLU A 112 -22.22 -9.25 -6.26
CA GLU A 112 -21.33 -9.14 -7.43
C GLU A 112 -20.80 -10.51 -7.93
N LEU A 113 -21.20 -11.63 -7.30
CA LEU A 113 -20.78 -13.00 -7.66
C LEU A 113 -21.80 -13.81 -8.49
N ASP A 114 -22.98 -13.26 -8.81
CA ASP A 114 -23.94 -13.95 -9.67
C ASP A 114 -23.58 -13.76 -11.16
N GLY A 115 -22.98 -14.79 -11.74
CA GLY A 115 -22.84 -14.96 -13.18
C GLY A 115 -21.40 -15.24 -13.61
N TYR A 116 -21.17 -16.46 -14.09
CA TYR A 116 -20.05 -16.80 -14.98
C TYR A 116 -19.81 -15.62 -15.95
N HIS A 117 -18.63 -14.97 -15.86
CA HIS A 117 -18.04 -13.92 -16.74
C HIS A 117 -17.56 -12.60 -16.11
N ASN A 118 -17.67 -12.33 -14.80
CA ASN A 118 -17.22 -11.04 -14.25
C ASN A 118 -15.95 -11.08 -13.34
N MET A 119 -14.86 -11.66 -13.83
CA MET A 119 -13.51 -11.50 -13.23
C MET A 119 -13.04 -10.03 -13.18
N ASN A 120 -13.72 -9.10 -13.87
CA ASN A 120 -13.49 -7.66 -13.79
C ASN A 120 -13.87 -7.04 -12.42
N GLY A 121 -14.46 -7.82 -11.51
CA GLY A 121 -14.95 -7.38 -10.20
C GLY A 121 -13.98 -7.52 -9.02
N SER A 122 -13.00 -8.43 -9.11
CA SER A 122 -12.24 -8.88 -7.94
C SER A 122 -11.27 -7.82 -7.39
N VAL A 123 -11.24 -7.66 -6.06
CA VAL A 123 -10.27 -6.81 -5.37
C VAL A 123 -8.86 -7.40 -5.45
N VAL A 124 -8.75 -8.73 -5.30
CA VAL A 124 -7.47 -9.46 -5.24
C VAL A 124 -7.44 -10.59 -6.26
N LEU A 125 -6.40 -10.61 -7.09
CA LEU A 125 -6.09 -11.64 -8.07
C LEU A 125 -4.93 -12.48 -7.55
N ARG A 126 -5.25 -13.69 -7.09
CA ARG A 126 -4.31 -14.66 -6.50
C ARG A 126 -3.70 -15.55 -7.58
N ARG A 127 -2.91 -14.95 -8.47
CA ARG A 127 -2.30 -15.63 -9.64
C ARG A 127 -0.78 -15.73 -9.57
N GLY A 128 -0.16 -15.25 -8.49
CA GLY A 128 1.29 -15.18 -8.37
C GLY A 128 1.92 -14.04 -9.17
N ILE A 129 3.23 -13.90 -8.99
CA ILE A 129 4.08 -12.97 -9.74
C ILE A 129 5.31 -13.72 -10.26
N LEU A 130 5.62 -13.56 -11.55
CA LEU A 130 6.75 -14.19 -12.22
C LEU A 130 7.81 -13.14 -12.57
N ARG A 131 9.08 -13.44 -12.27
CA ARG A 131 10.23 -12.58 -12.57
C ARG A 131 11.31 -13.35 -13.35
N PRO A 132 11.36 -13.20 -14.68
CA PRO A 132 12.44 -13.77 -15.49
C PRO A 132 13.80 -13.16 -15.14
N ALA A 133 14.86 -13.97 -15.22
CA ALA A 133 16.22 -13.47 -15.12
C ALA A 133 16.67 -12.88 -16.47
N ILE A 134 17.11 -11.61 -16.46
CA ILE A 134 17.37 -10.85 -17.70
C ILE A 134 18.85 -10.68 -18.06
N SER A 135 19.76 -10.99 -17.12
CA SER A 135 21.21 -10.96 -17.33
C SER A 135 21.91 -11.89 -16.35
N LEU A 136 23.13 -12.34 -16.67
CA LEU A 136 23.86 -13.28 -15.81
C LEU A 136 24.07 -12.72 -14.40
N LYS A 137 24.39 -11.43 -14.29
CA LYS A 137 24.50 -10.70 -13.01
C LYS A 137 23.17 -10.72 -12.25
N ASN A 138 22.05 -10.50 -12.94
CA ASN A 138 20.73 -10.56 -12.33
C ASN A 138 20.41 -11.98 -11.85
N LEU A 139 20.64 -13.00 -12.67
CA LEU A 139 20.42 -14.40 -12.32
C LEU A 139 21.16 -14.80 -11.04
N MET A 140 22.47 -14.55 -10.96
CA MET A 140 23.28 -14.89 -9.78
C MET A 140 22.72 -14.24 -8.52
N MET A 141 22.40 -12.95 -8.60
CA MET A 141 21.85 -12.18 -7.48
C MET A 141 20.46 -12.67 -7.05
N LEU A 142 19.57 -12.98 -8.00
CA LEU A 142 18.24 -13.47 -7.69
C LEU A 142 18.29 -14.87 -7.07
N LYS A 143 19.16 -15.74 -7.58
CA LYS A 143 19.35 -17.11 -7.08
C LYS A 143 19.85 -17.12 -5.63
N GLU A 144 20.84 -16.29 -5.32
CA GLU A 144 21.35 -16.12 -3.95
C GLU A 144 20.26 -15.61 -3.01
N ASN A 145 19.53 -14.55 -3.40
CA ASN A 145 18.52 -13.96 -2.52
C ASN A 145 17.28 -14.83 -2.33
N ALA A 146 16.90 -15.63 -3.34
CA ALA A 146 15.73 -16.50 -3.28
C ALA A 146 15.84 -17.59 -2.20
N GLN A 147 17.06 -17.96 -1.81
CA GLN A 147 17.31 -18.90 -0.71
C GLN A 147 16.82 -18.37 0.65
N ASN A 148 16.70 -17.05 0.79
CA ASN A 148 16.22 -16.38 1.99
C ASN A 148 14.74 -15.96 1.87
N GLY A 149 13.97 -16.64 1.02
CA GLY A 149 12.54 -16.38 0.86
C GLY A 149 11.76 -16.56 2.16
N LEU A 150 10.63 -15.87 2.27
CA LEU A 150 9.67 -16.04 3.37
C LEU A 150 8.76 -17.25 3.09
N ASP A 151 8.56 -18.10 4.09
CA ASP A 151 7.65 -19.26 3.97
C ASP A 151 6.22 -18.85 3.58
N SER A 152 5.76 -17.71 4.09
CA SER A 152 4.43 -17.17 3.81
C SER A 152 4.26 -16.63 2.38
N CYS A 153 5.35 -16.51 1.61
CA CYS A 153 5.34 -16.07 0.22
C CYS A 153 6.57 -16.63 -0.53
N ARG A 154 6.71 -17.94 -0.63
CA ARG A 154 7.93 -18.59 -1.14
C ARG A 154 8.31 -18.12 -2.55
N ILE A 155 9.59 -18.28 -2.87
CA ILE A 155 10.12 -18.06 -4.21
C ILE A 155 10.56 -19.39 -4.79
N GLU A 156 9.97 -19.76 -5.91
CA GLU A 156 10.31 -20.94 -6.69
C GLU A 156 11.22 -20.54 -7.84
N THR A 157 12.38 -21.18 -7.95
CA THR A 157 13.21 -21.06 -9.15
C THR A 157 12.74 -22.10 -10.16
N ILE A 158 12.28 -21.64 -11.31
CA ILE A 158 11.73 -22.49 -12.38
C ILE A 158 12.51 -22.27 -13.69
N ASP A 159 12.54 -23.29 -14.54
CA ASP A 159 13.15 -23.21 -15.86
C ASP A 159 12.22 -22.52 -16.88
N GLY A 160 12.70 -22.40 -18.13
CA GLY A 160 11.97 -21.77 -19.21
C GLY A 160 10.68 -22.49 -19.58
N ASP A 161 10.69 -23.82 -19.60
CA ASP A 161 9.53 -24.64 -19.96
C ASP A 161 8.42 -24.46 -18.92
N ALA A 162 8.75 -24.58 -17.63
CA ALA A 162 7.80 -24.36 -16.54
C ALA A 162 7.21 -22.94 -16.55
N ALA A 163 8.04 -21.93 -16.84
CA ALA A 163 7.58 -20.55 -16.94
C ALA A 163 6.70 -20.30 -18.18
N GLN A 164 7.00 -20.93 -19.31
CA GLN A 164 6.17 -20.86 -20.52
C GLN A 164 4.84 -21.62 -20.37
N ASN A 165 4.79 -22.65 -19.54
CA ASN A 165 3.53 -23.29 -19.13
C ASN A 165 2.63 -22.33 -18.34
N LEU A 166 3.20 -21.43 -17.53
CA LEU A 166 2.45 -20.38 -16.82
C LEU A 166 2.05 -19.23 -17.74
N VAL A 167 2.95 -18.80 -18.61
CA VAL A 167 2.75 -17.69 -19.55
C VAL A 167 3.30 -18.09 -20.93
N PRO A 168 2.43 -18.55 -21.86
CA PRO A 168 2.87 -18.91 -23.20
C PRO A 168 3.57 -17.76 -23.92
N LYS A 169 4.56 -18.09 -24.75
CA LYS A 169 5.38 -17.13 -25.52
C LYS A 169 6.18 -16.14 -24.67
N LEU A 170 6.37 -16.41 -23.38
CA LEU A 170 7.28 -15.63 -22.55
C LEU A 170 8.73 -15.82 -23.02
N ASN A 171 9.45 -14.72 -23.21
CA ASN A 171 10.88 -14.74 -23.46
C ASN A 171 11.65 -14.84 -22.15
N ILE A 172 12.51 -15.84 -22.03
CA ILE A 172 13.24 -16.18 -20.80
C ILE A 172 14.72 -16.33 -21.18
N PRO A 173 15.47 -15.22 -21.30
CA PRO A 173 16.79 -15.21 -21.95
C PRO A 173 17.83 -16.17 -21.36
N LEU A 174 17.68 -16.51 -20.08
CA LEU A 174 18.62 -17.37 -19.35
C LEU A 174 18.00 -18.70 -18.92
N ASN A 175 16.87 -19.09 -19.50
CA ASN A 175 16.14 -20.31 -19.15
C ASN A 175 15.86 -20.44 -17.64
N THR A 176 15.67 -19.32 -16.93
CA THR A 176 15.41 -19.29 -15.50
C THR A 176 14.52 -18.11 -15.13
N ALA A 177 13.51 -18.39 -14.31
CA ALA A 177 12.62 -17.39 -13.73
C ALA A 177 12.37 -17.68 -12.24
N PHE A 178 11.94 -16.63 -11.53
CA PHE A 178 11.61 -16.66 -10.12
C PHE A 178 10.12 -16.44 -9.96
N TYR A 179 9.40 -17.47 -9.55
CA TYR A 179 7.96 -17.47 -9.40
C TYR A 179 7.57 -17.34 -7.92
N MET A 180 6.65 -16.43 -7.63
CA MET A 180 6.10 -16.20 -6.30
C MET A 180 4.61 -16.57 -6.32
N PRO A 181 4.23 -17.84 -6.09
CA PRO A 181 2.84 -18.27 -6.24
C PRO A 181 1.86 -17.60 -5.29
N GLN A 182 2.29 -17.23 -4.08
CA GLN A 182 1.44 -16.55 -3.10
C GLN A 182 1.40 -15.03 -3.29
N ALA A 183 2.23 -14.47 -4.16
CA ALA A 183 2.15 -13.06 -4.50
C ALA A 183 0.81 -12.77 -5.19
N VAL A 184 0.30 -11.55 -5.03
CA VAL A 184 -1.01 -11.18 -5.55
C VAL A 184 -0.93 -9.89 -6.35
N ASN A 185 -1.87 -9.73 -7.26
CA ASN A 185 -2.16 -8.46 -7.90
C ASN A 185 -3.49 -7.94 -7.33
N ILE A 186 -3.61 -6.65 -7.05
CA ILE A 186 -4.84 -6.05 -6.55
C ILE A 186 -5.34 -4.95 -7.47
N ASN A 187 -6.66 -4.76 -7.51
CA ASN A 187 -7.22 -3.51 -7.98
C ASN A 187 -7.16 -2.49 -6.84
N ALA A 188 -6.16 -1.60 -6.89
CA ALA A 188 -5.86 -0.70 -5.78
C ALA A 188 -7.03 0.26 -5.45
N GLN A 189 -7.73 0.76 -6.46
CA GLN A 189 -8.89 1.63 -6.26
C GLN A 189 -10.03 0.88 -5.57
N ARG A 190 -10.42 -0.28 -6.11
CA ARG A 190 -11.48 -1.12 -5.51
C ARG A 190 -11.12 -1.56 -4.09
N TYR A 191 -9.85 -1.89 -3.84
CA TYR A 191 -9.36 -2.24 -2.51
C TYR A 191 -9.57 -1.10 -1.50
N LEU A 192 -9.24 0.14 -1.87
CA LEU A 192 -9.39 1.30 -0.98
C LEU A 192 -10.86 1.63 -0.72
N GLU A 193 -11.71 1.56 -1.74
CA GLU A 193 -13.16 1.70 -1.59
C GLU A 193 -13.74 0.63 -0.65
N ALA A 194 -13.37 -0.63 -0.87
CA ALA A 194 -13.80 -1.75 -0.05
C ALA A 194 -13.29 -1.66 1.41
N LEU A 195 -12.04 -1.21 1.62
CA LEU A 195 -11.50 -0.99 2.97
C LEU A 195 -12.23 0.16 3.69
N PHE A 196 -12.63 1.21 2.97
CA PHE A 196 -13.44 2.28 3.55
C PHE A 196 -14.83 1.77 3.96
N ILE A 197 -15.48 0.96 3.11
CA ILE A 197 -16.75 0.28 3.46
C ILE A 197 -16.55 -0.59 4.70
N ALA A 198 -15.44 -1.34 4.80
CA ALA A 198 -15.14 -2.12 5.99
C ALA A 198 -15.06 -1.25 7.26
N CYS A 199 -14.43 -0.07 7.17
CA CYS A 199 -14.39 0.88 8.28
C CYS A 199 -15.80 1.35 8.68
N GLN A 200 -16.67 1.64 7.71
CA GLN A 200 -18.07 2.02 7.97
C GLN A 200 -18.91 0.88 8.54
N ASN A 201 -18.63 -0.37 8.19
CA ASN A 201 -19.31 -1.51 8.79
C ASN A 201 -18.88 -1.71 10.25
N LEU A 202 -17.59 -1.51 10.53
CA LEU A 202 -17.04 -1.63 11.88
C LEU A 202 -17.63 -0.61 12.87
N THR A 203 -18.06 0.58 12.42
CA THR A 203 -18.78 1.53 13.29
C THR A 203 -20.19 1.06 13.65
N LYS A 204 -20.84 0.30 12.76
CA LYS A 204 -22.19 -0.27 12.95
C LYS A 204 -22.20 -1.55 13.79
N GLU A 205 -21.11 -2.31 13.80
CA GLU A 205 -20.95 -3.55 14.58
C GLU A 205 -20.82 -3.32 16.09
N THR A 206 -20.75 -2.06 16.54
CA THR A 206 -20.65 -1.72 17.96
C THR A 206 -21.96 -2.10 18.66
N SER A 207 -21.91 -3.18 19.46
CA SER A 207 -23.06 -3.79 20.17
C SER A 207 -23.89 -2.75 20.94
N PRO A 208 -25.22 -2.89 21.05
CA PRO A 208 -26.04 -2.03 21.92
C PRO A 208 -25.61 -2.05 23.41
N SER A 209 -24.79 -3.01 23.81
CA SER A 209 -24.18 -3.10 25.14
C SER A 209 -22.85 -2.33 25.30
N SER A 210 -22.30 -1.73 24.23
CA SER A 210 -21.09 -0.91 24.34
C SER A 210 -21.44 0.48 24.84
N LEU A 211 -20.74 0.95 25.87
CA LEU A 211 -20.91 2.31 26.38
C LEU A 211 -20.35 3.37 25.41
N GLY A 212 -19.35 3.00 24.59
CA GLY A 212 -18.71 3.87 23.62
C GLY A 212 -19.38 3.82 22.24
N HIS A 213 -19.55 4.97 21.59
CA HIS A 213 -20.05 5.08 20.22
C HIS A 213 -18.92 5.43 19.24
N LYS A 214 -18.92 4.80 18.05
CA LYS A 214 -17.90 5.03 17.02
C LYS A 214 -18.53 5.65 15.78
N GLU A 215 -17.97 6.75 15.32
CA GLU A 215 -18.42 7.47 14.13
C GLU A 215 -17.26 7.69 13.14
N LEU A 216 -17.60 7.67 11.85
CA LEU A 216 -16.64 7.86 10.76
C LEU A 216 -17.27 8.71 9.67
N PHE A 217 -16.59 9.80 9.31
CA PHE A 217 -17.01 10.70 8.25
C PHE A 217 -15.90 10.88 7.22
N LEU A 218 -16.28 10.96 5.94
CA LEU A 218 -15.38 11.33 4.85
C LEU A 218 -15.71 12.75 4.40
N GLN A 219 -14.80 13.67 4.70
CA GLN A 219 -14.85 15.06 4.31
C GLN A 219 -14.13 15.22 2.96
N LYS A 220 -14.91 15.43 1.89
CA LYS A 220 -14.36 15.69 0.54
C LYS A 220 -13.83 17.11 0.40
N LYS A 221 -12.76 17.42 1.14
CA LYS A 221 -12.20 18.76 1.29
C LYS A 221 -10.67 18.68 1.42
N SER A 222 -9.97 19.64 0.79
CA SER A 222 -8.54 19.88 1.04
C SER A 222 -8.34 20.71 2.31
N ILE A 223 -7.33 20.32 3.10
CA ILE A 223 -6.78 21.13 4.19
C ILE A 223 -5.60 21.93 3.63
N LYS A 224 -5.52 23.24 3.89
CA LYS A 224 -4.43 24.09 3.38
C LYS A 224 -3.31 24.24 4.42
N GLU A 225 -3.69 24.27 5.69
CA GLU A 225 -2.75 24.34 6.83
C GLU A 225 -3.28 23.51 8.00
N LEU A 226 -2.37 22.96 8.80
CA LEU A 226 -2.72 22.11 9.94
C LEU A 226 -3.38 22.91 11.07
N GLY A 227 -3.08 24.20 11.17
CA GLY A 227 -3.71 25.12 12.11
C GLY A 227 -5.24 25.19 12.01
N GLU A 228 -5.84 24.90 10.84
CA GLU A 228 -7.30 24.84 10.64
C GLU A 228 -8.00 23.80 11.53
N LEU A 229 -7.26 22.81 12.04
CA LEU A 229 -7.78 21.67 12.79
C LEU A 229 -7.56 21.81 14.31
N GLU A 230 -6.86 22.86 14.73
CA GLU A 230 -6.53 23.09 16.13
C GLU A 230 -7.79 23.31 16.99
N GLY A 231 -7.77 22.80 18.22
CA GLY A 231 -8.89 22.89 19.18
C GLY A 231 -10.10 22.00 18.86
N THR A 232 -10.17 21.40 17.67
CA THR A 232 -11.27 20.53 17.25
C THR A 232 -11.00 19.06 17.54
N TYR A 233 -9.74 18.65 17.37
CA TYR A 233 -9.30 17.25 17.45
C TYR A 233 -8.32 17.03 18.60
N ASP A 234 -8.37 15.84 19.17
CA ASP A 234 -7.39 15.37 20.16
C ASP A 234 -6.10 14.89 19.44
N ALA A 235 -6.24 14.38 18.21
CA ALA A 235 -5.10 14.07 17.35
C ALA A 235 -5.40 14.27 15.86
N VAL A 236 -4.38 14.69 15.11
CA VAL A 236 -4.37 14.80 13.65
C VAL A 236 -3.30 13.88 13.09
N ILE A 237 -3.68 12.94 12.23
CA ILE A 237 -2.79 11.99 11.58
C ILE A 237 -2.61 12.38 10.11
N VAL A 238 -1.41 12.85 9.76
CA VAL A 238 -1.05 13.34 8.43
C VAL A 238 -0.64 12.18 7.52
N CYS A 239 -1.51 11.83 6.57
CA CYS A 239 -1.38 10.70 5.62
C CYS A 239 -1.45 11.15 4.14
N LEU A 240 -1.08 12.41 3.85
CA LEU A 240 -1.34 13.09 2.57
C LEU A 240 -0.47 12.65 1.37
N GLY A 241 0.35 11.60 1.53
CA GLY A 241 1.29 11.18 0.48
C GLY A 241 2.17 12.34 0.01
N ALA A 242 2.41 12.47 -1.30
CA ALA A 242 3.29 13.54 -1.80
C ALA A 242 2.82 14.96 -1.47
N LYS A 243 1.51 15.18 -1.20
CA LYS A 243 0.97 16.50 -0.87
C LYS A 243 1.35 17.00 0.51
N MET A 244 1.90 16.16 1.39
CA MET A 244 2.34 16.63 2.71
C MET A 244 3.43 17.71 2.64
N ILE A 245 4.27 17.69 1.59
CA ILE A 245 5.31 18.71 1.39
C ILE A 245 4.75 20.05 0.90
N MET A 246 3.44 20.12 0.63
CA MET A 246 2.73 21.34 0.23
C MET A 246 2.09 22.04 1.43
N LEU A 247 2.05 21.41 2.61
CA LEU A 247 1.59 22.04 3.84
C LEU A 247 2.66 23.02 4.34
N PRO A 248 2.31 24.29 4.66
CA PRO A 248 3.28 25.28 5.11
C PRO A 248 4.13 24.82 6.30
N GLU A 249 3.52 24.09 7.24
CA GLU A 249 4.18 23.61 8.45
C GLU A 249 5.24 22.54 8.19
N LEU A 250 5.15 21.81 7.07
CA LEU A 250 6.00 20.66 6.74
C LEU A 250 6.90 20.91 5.52
N THR A 251 6.62 21.97 4.75
CA THR A 251 7.40 22.34 3.56
C THR A 251 8.87 22.54 3.93
N GLY A 252 9.76 21.83 3.24
CA GLY A 252 11.21 21.90 3.47
C GLY A 252 11.71 21.20 4.74
N LYS A 253 10.83 20.64 5.57
CA LYS A 253 11.19 19.99 6.84
C LYS A 253 11.25 18.47 6.76
N LEU A 254 10.50 17.86 5.83
CA LEU A 254 10.49 16.41 5.65
C LEU A 254 11.53 15.97 4.61
N PRO A 255 12.32 14.91 4.84
CA PRO A 255 13.31 14.40 3.89
C PRO A 255 12.68 13.58 2.76
N LEU A 256 11.62 14.10 2.15
CA LEU A 256 10.87 13.44 1.09
C LEU A 256 11.24 14.00 -0.28
N ARG A 257 11.30 13.09 -1.24
CA ARG A 257 11.43 13.42 -2.66
C ARG A 257 10.16 13.03 -3.39
N THR A 258 9.74 13.84 -4.34
CA THR A 258 8.61 13.49 -5.20
C THR A 258 9.06 12.70 -6.42
N CYS A 259 8.25 11.72 -6.81
CA CYS A 259 8.42 11.01 -8.06
C CYS A 259 7.07 10.67 -8.70
N ARG A 260 6.76 11.32 -9.81
CA ARG A 260 5.59 10.98 -10.62
C ARG A 260 5.86 9.69 -11.38
N GLY A 261 4.86 8.82 -11.44
CA GLY A 261 4.92 7.58 -12.20
C GLY A 261 3.65 7.40 -13.00
N VAL A 262 3.79 7.23 -14.31
CA VAL A 262 2.71 6.96 -15.25
C VAL A 262 2.55 5.46 -15.41
N VAL A 263 1.31 5.00 -15.38
CA VAL A 263 0.87 3.63 -15.61
C VAL A 263 -0.04 3.63 -16.83
N ALA A 264 0.27 2.78 -17.81
CA ALA A 264 -0.50 2.64 -19.03
C ALA A 264 -1.44 1.44 -18.94
N HIS A 265 -2.69 1.63 -19.36
CA HIS A 265 -3.70 0.57 -19.47
C HIS A 265 -3.72 0.06 -20.90
N PHE A 266 -3.57 -1.25 -21.06
CA PHE A 266 -3.66 -1.93 -22.34
C PHE A 266 -4.83 -2.91 -22.33
N GLN A 267 -5.44 -3.06 -23.50
CA GLN A 267 -6.50 -4.03 -23.74
C GLN A 267 -6.18 -4.83 -25.00
N LEU A 268 -6.43 -6.13 -24.96
CA LEU A 268 -6.33 -6.98 -26.13
C LEU A 268 -7.59 -6.79 -27.00
N PRO A 269 -7.47 -6.52 -28.31
CA PRO A 269 -8.61 -6.44 -29.23
C PRO A 269 -9.43 -7.75 -29.31
N ASP A 270 -10.75 -7.68 -29.49
CA ASP A 270 -11.69 -8.83 -29.45
C ASP A 270 -11.49 -9.86 -30.57
N ASP A 271 -10.89 -9.44 -31.66
CA ASP A 271 -10.52 -10.27 -32.82
C ASP A 271 -9.29 -11.16 -32.56
N ILE A 272 -8.49 -10.90 -31.52
CA ILE A 272 -7.34 -11.75 -31.17
C ILE A 272 -7.80 -12.97 -30.36
N SER A 273 -7.68 -14.16 -30.93
CA SER A 273 -8.12 -15.42 -30.30
C SER A 273 -7.25 -15.86 -29.11
N ASN A 274 -5.96 -15.52 -29.12
CA ASN A 274 -5.00 -15.94 -28.09
C ASN A 274 -4.93 -14.94 -26.94
N ALA A 275 -5.88 -15.00 -26.02
CA ALA A 275 -5.88 -14.17 -24.82
C ALA A 275 -4.77 -14.56 -23.82
N TYR A 276 -4.48 -13.68 -22.86
CA TYR A 276 -3.60 -14.00 -21.75
C TYR A 276 -4.19 -15.13 -20.89
N PRO A 277 -3.38 -16.08 -20.36
CA PRO A 277 -3.90 -17.17 -19.55
C PRO A 277 -4.74 -16.69 -18.36
N GLU A 278 -5.88 -17.32 -18.12
CA GLU A 278 -6.82 -16.91 -17.07
C GLU A 278 -6.20 -16.95 -15.67
N LEU A 279 -5.34 -17.93 -15.41
CA LEU A 279 -4.59 -18.08 -14.16
C LEU A 279 -3.14 -17.60 -14.27
N GLY A 280 -2.80 -16.90 -15.35
CA GLY A 280 -1.44 -16.43 -15.59
C GLY A 280 -0.99 -15.41 -14.55
N PRO A 281 0.27 -15.50 -14.05
CA PRO A 281 0.81 -14.56 -13.07
C PRO A 281 1.03 -13.17 -13.65
N SER A 282 1.13 -12.17 -12.78
CA SER A 282 1.68 -10.87 -13.19
C SER A 282 3.20 -10.96 -13.43
N ILE A 283 3.75 -10.10 -14.28
CA ILE A 283 5.18 -10.17 -14.67
C ILE A 283 5.95 -8.99 -14.09
N LEU A 284 7.08 -9.26 -13.45
CA LEU A 284 7.95 -8.26 -12.84
C LEU A 284 9.35 -8.29 -13.48
N SER A 285 9.69 -7.27 -14.26
CA SER A 285 11.02 -7.05 -14.85
C SER A 285 11.49 -5.60 -14.61
N ASP A 286 12.26 -5.01 -15.53
CA ASP A 286 12.64 -3.58 -15.51
C ASP A 286 11.42 -2.65 -15.65
N ALA A 287 10.40 -3.13 -16.37
CA ALA A 287 9.03 -2.67 -16.29
C ALA A 287 8.14 -3.85 -15.88
N TRP A 288 6.96 -3.56 -15.31
CA TRP A 288 6.05 -4.58 -14.82
C TRP A 288 4.75 -4.62 -15.61
N LEU A 289 4.12 -5.80 -15.63
CA LEU A 289 2.79 -6.06 -16.15
C LEU A 289 1.90 -6.56 -15.01
N ALA A 290 0.89 -5.78 -14.66
CA ALA A 290 -0.13 -6.14 -13.68
C ALA A 290 -1.40 -6.61 -14.40
N ILE A 291 -1.53 -7.93 -14.52
CA ILE A 291 -2.61 -8.59 -15.27
C ILE A 291 -3.92 -8.47 -14.50
N GLN A 292 -4.92 -7.83 -15.10
CA GLN A 292 -6.25 -7.65 -14.51
C GLN A 292 -7.20 -8.76 -14.98
N SER A 293 -7.15 -9.10 -16.26
CA SER A 293 -7.93 -10.18 -16.88
C SER A 293 -7.20 -10.72 -18.10
N PRO A 294 -7.69 -11.80 -18.73
CA PRO A 294 -7.14 -12.32 -19.99
C PRO A 294 -6.94 -11.27 -21.10
N ARG A 295 -7.68 -10.16 -21.03
CA ARG A 295 -7.74 -9.12 -22.07
C ARG A 295 -7.48 -7.72 -21.55
N SER A 296 -7.11 -7.55 -20.27
CA SER A 296 -6.86 -6.24 -19.66
C SER A 296 -5.65 -6.30 -18.73
N LEU A 297 -4.72 -5.35 -18.88
CA LEU A 297 -3.55 -5.27 -18.03
C LEU A 297 -3.06 -3.83 -17.85
N TYR A 298 -2.32 -3.59 -16.77
CA TYR A 298 -1.55 -2.35 -16.59
C TYR A 298 -0.07 -2.61 -16.82
N MET A 299 0.59 -1.65 -17.45
CA MET A 299 2.03 -1.61 -17.65
C MET A 299 2.59 -0.41 -16.90
N GLY A 300 3.65 -0.61 -16.12
CA GLY A 300 4.26 0.52 -15.45
C GLY A 300 5.63 0.28 -14.83
N SER A 301 6.17 1.28 -14.13
CA SER A 301 5.77 2.70 -14.25
C SER A 301 6.97 3.53 -14.67
N THR A 302 6.74 4.70 -15.26
CA THR A 302 7.79 5.70 -15.47
C THR A 302 8.29 6.28 -14.14
N TRP A 303 9.37 7.08 -14.19
CA TRP A 303 9.99 7.69 -13.02
C TRP A 303 10.41 9.14 -13.32
N GLU A 304 9.51 10.09 -13.08
CA GLU A 304 9.80 11.52 -13.18
C GLU A 304 10.08 12.09 -11.78
N TRP A 305 11.36 12.24 -11.44
CA TRP A 305 11.80 12.79 -10.16
C TRP A 305 11.60 14.31 -10.07
N LYS A 306 11.40 14.82 -8.86
CA LYS A 306 11.19 16.25 -8.56
C LYS A 306 9.91 16.85 -9.19
N SER A 307 9.03 16.00 -9.72
CA SER A 307 7.72 16.43 -10.21
C SER A 307 6.87 16.97 -9.06
N THR A 308 6.11 18.04 -9.30
CA THR A 308 5.08 18.55 -8.37
C THR A 308 3.67 18.26 -8.87
N ASN A 309 3.56 17.65 -10.07
CA ASN A 309 2.28 17.33 -10.68
C ASN A 309 1.62 16.14 -9.96
N SER A 310 0.64 16.46 -9.12
CA SER A 310 -0.16 15.51 -8.36
C SER A 310 -1.45 15.05 -9.07
N SER A 311 -1.72 15.56 -10.27
CA SER A 311 -2.92 15.19 -11.03
C SER A 311 -2.89 13.71 -11.42
N PRO A 312 -3.98 12.95 -11.22
CA PRO A 312 -4.06 11.58 -11.71
C PRO A 312 -4.23 11.50 -13.23
N GLU A 313 -4.68 12.59 -13.85
CA GLU A 313 -4.90 12.68 -15.29
C GLU A 313 -3.58 12.83 -16.05
N VAL A 314 -3.54 12.21 -17.22
CA VAL A 314 -2.37 12.09 -18.09
C VAL A 314 -2.79 12.54 -19.49
N SER A 315 -2.05 13.49 -20.07
CA SER A 315 -2.32 13.94 -21.45
C SER A 315 -1.95 12.86 -22.46
N GLU A 316 -2.44 12.98 -23.70
CA GLU A 316 -2.10 12.04 -24.77
C GLU A 316 -0.58 12.01 -25.05
N GLU A 317 0.09 13.16 -24.95
CA GLU A 317 1.54 13.28 -25.15
C GLU A 317 2.33 12.63 -24.00
N GLU A 318 1.90 12.84 -22.74
CA GLU A 318 2.50 12.17 -21.58
C GLU A 318 2.28 10.65 -21.64
N GLY A 319 1.08 10.20 -22.02
CA GLY A 319 0.76 8.79 -22.23
C GLY A 319 1.62 8.15 -23.32
N SER A 320 1.76 8.83 -24.46
CA SER A 320 2.57 8.37 -25.58
C SER A 320 4.05 8.25 -25.22
N ARG A 321 4.60 9.23 -24.49
CA ARG A 321 5.98 9.16 -23.96
C ARG A 321 6.16 7.99 -22.99
N ALA A 322 5.20 7.76 -22.10
CA ALA A 322 5.25 6.65 -21.16
C ALA A 322 5.22 5.29 -21.88
N VAL A 323 4.38 5.14 -22.90
CA VAL A 323 4.35 3.92 -23.73
C VAL A 323 5.66 3.72 -24.48
N ALA A 324 6.21 4.77 -25.10
CA ALA A 324 7.49 4.70 -25.80
C ALA A 324 8.65 4.29 -24.87
N GLU A 325 8.62 4.69 -23.60
CA GLU A 325 9.63 4.31 -22.61
C GLU A 325 9.46 2.85 -22.12
N LEU A 326 8.22 2.42 -21.87
CA LEU A 326 7.93 1.18 -21.16
C LEU A 326 7.77 -0.03 -22.09
N LEU A 327 7.18 0.16 -23.28
CA LEU A 327 6.86 -0.92 -24.21
C LEU A 327 8.11 -1.70 -24.68
N PRO A 328 9.27 -1.08 -24.96
CA PRO A 328 10.48 -1.83 -25.29
C PRO A 328 10.93 -2.76 -24.15
N LYS A 329 10.86 -2.30 -22.90
CA LYS A 329 11.26 -3.07 -21.70
C LYS A 329 10.35 -4.29 -21.48
N VAL A 330 9.04 -4.10 -21.64
CA VAL A 330 8.06 -5.17 -21.48
C VAL A 330 8.10 -6.16 -22.63
N SER A 331 8.14 -5.67 -23.88
CA SER A 331 8.13 -6.54 -25.07
C SER A 331 9.39 -7.39 -25.21
N ALA A 332 10.50 -7.00 -24.57
CA ALA A 332 11.67 -7.84 -24.43
C ALA A 332 11.40 -9.13 -23.63
N ILE A 333 10.40 -9.13 -22.74
CA ILE A 333 10.03 -10.27 -21.89
C ILE A 333 8.73 -10.93 -22.34
N TYR A 334 7.73 -10.15 -22.72
CA TYR A 334 6.45 -10.64 -23.23
C TYR A 334 6.17 -10.05 -24.61
N PRO A 335 6.72 -10.62 -25.70
CA PRO A 335 6.62 -10.06 -27.05
C PRO A 335 5.19 -9.85 -27.55
N SER A 336 4.26 -10.72 -27.15
CA SER A 336 2.84 -10.63 -27.51
C SER A 336 2.15 -9.36 -27.01
N ILE A 337 2.75 -8.57 -26.10
CA ILE A 337 2.23 -7.24 -25.73
C ILE A 337 2.04 -6.31 -26.93
N LYS A 338 2.77 -6.53 -28.04
CA LYS A 338 2.65 -5.74 -29.27
C LYS A 338 1.30 -5.89 -29.98
N GLU A 339 0.57 -6.96 -29.67
CA GLU A 339 -0.80 -7.20 -30.16
C GLU A 339 -1.85 -6.44 -29.33
N TRP A 340 -1.46 -5.82 -28.22
CA TRP A 340 -2.35 -5.13 -27.31
C TRP A 340 -2.43 -3.64 -27.65
N SER A 341 -3.62 -3.06 -27.50
CA SER A 341 -3.85 -1.64 -27.77
C SER A 341 -3.77 -0.82 -26.47
N PHE A 342 -3.05 0.29 -26.53
CA PHE A 342 -3.11 1.33 -25.50
C PHE A 342 -4.53 1.88 -25.40
N ARG A 343 -5.07 1.97 -24.18
CA ARG A 343 -6.40 2.52 -23.92
C ARG A 343 -6.37 3.89 -23.25
N ARG A 344 -5.55 4.02 -22.21
CA ARG A 344 -5.40 5.24 -21.43
C ARG A 344 -4.18 5.14 -20.52
N ALA A 345 -3.79 6.26 -19.94
CA ALA A 345 -2.78 6.29 -18.88
C ALA A 345 -3.31 7.03 -17.65
N ARG A 346 -2.75 6.71 -16.49
CA ARG A 346 -2.96 7.44 -15.23
C ARG A 346 -1.64 7.63 -14.51
N ALA A 347 -1.56 8.64 -13.65
CA ALA A 347 -0.32 8.94 -12.93
C ALA A 347 -0.52 9.05 -11.42
N GLY A 348 0.50 8.67 -10.67
CA GLY A 348 0.57 8.87 -9.23
C GLY A 348 1.81 9.65 -8.84
N LEU A 349 1.66 10.66 -7.99
CA LEU A 349 2.80 11.35 -7.38
C LEU A 349 3.21 10.65 -6.07
N ARG A 350 4.36 9.99 -6.09
CA ARG A 350 4.89 9.24 -4.95
C ARG A 350 5.70 10.14 -4.03
N ALA A 351 5.47 10.01 -2.73
CA ALA A 351 6.37 10.51 -1.69
C ALA A 351 7.45 9.45 -1.43
N MET A 352 8.65 9.67 -1.94
CA MET A 352 9.79 8.77 -1.80
C MET A 352 10.60 9.16 -0.55
N PRO A 353 10.78 8.25 0.42
CA PRO A 353 11.56 8.52 1.62
C PRO A 353 13.06 8.40 1.31
N PRO A 354 13.94 8.85 2.22
CA PRO A 354 15.38 8.71 2.04
C PRO A 354 15.78 7.23 2.02
N LEU A 355 16.95 6.95 1.42
CA LEU A 355 17.52 5.62 1.46
C LEU A 355 18.25 5.42 2.78
N THR A 356 17.92 4.35 3.50
CA THR A 356 18.60 3.93 4.74
C THR A 356 19.31 2.59 4.52
N PRO A 357 20.14 2.10 5.47
CA PRO A 357 20.69 0.73 5.41
C PRO A 357 19.61 -0.36 5.31
N HIS A 358 18.39 -0.09 5.78
CA HIS A 358 17.24 -0.99 5.70
C HIS A 358 16.38 -0.76 4.44
N GLY A 359 16.83 0.11 3.53
CA GLY A 359 16.11 0.51 2.32
C GLY A 359 15.36 1.83 2.49
N SER A 360 14.46 2.13 1.55
CA SER A 360 13.62 3.32 1.57
C SER A 360 12.43 3.10 2.50
N LEU A 361 12.61 3.41 3.79
CA LEU A 361 11.59 3.20 4.82
C LEU A 361 10.63 4.40 4.93
N PRO A 362 9.32 4.18 5.12
CA PRO A 362 8.35 5.25 5.37
C PRO A 362 8.70 6.12 6.60
N LEU A 363 8.18 7.34 6.62
CA LEU A 363 8.36 8.28 7.73
C LEU A 363 7.16 8.18 8.67
N MET A 364 7.43 8.02 9.97
CA MET A 364 6.40 8.00 11.01
C MET A 364 6.82 8.84 12.21
N GLY A 365 5.87 9.14 13.10
CA GLY A 365 6.15 9.72 14.41
C GLY A 365 5.30 10.94 14.74
N CYS A 366 5.34 11.35 16.00
CA CYS A 366 4.76 12.60 16.48
C CYS A 366 5.50 13.79 15.86
N ILE A 367 4.81 14.82 15.41
CA ILE A 367 5.40 15.99 14.74
C ILE A 367 5.05 17.30 15.44
N ASP A 368 4.64 17.24 16.72
CA ASP A 368 4.31 18.42 17.53
C ASP A 368 5.42 19.47 17.49
N GLU A 369 6.68 19.05 17.65
CA GLU A 369 7.86 19.95 17.63
C GLU A 369 8.04 20.65 16.28
N ILE A 370 7.56 20.05 15.19
CA ILE A 370 7.65 20.60 13.82
C ILE A 370 6.49 21.56 13.54
N VAL A 371 5.29 21.21 14.03
CA VAL A 371 4.05 21.94 13.78
C VAL A 371 3.93 23.09 14.76
N ARG A 372 3.69 22.83 16.05
CA ARG A 372 3.74 23.80 17.16
C ARG A 372 3.86 23.08 18.51
N PRO A 373 4.89 23.36 19.32
CA PRO A 373 4.94 22.88 20.70
C PRO A 373 3.83 23.56 21.55
N ASN A 374 3.22 22.81 22.47
CA ASN A 374 2.18 23.23 23.44
C ASN A 374 0.72 23.32 22.94
N SER A 375 0.37 22.68 21.83
CA SER A 375 -1.04 22.47 21.47
C SER A 375 -1.66 21.35 22.32
N SER A 376 -2.95 21.46 22.63
CA SER A 376 -3.73 20.35 23.22
C SER A 376 -4.00 19.22 22.21
N CYS A 377 -3.83 19.50 20.92
CA CYS A 377 -3.93 18.54 19.83
C CYS A 377 -2.56 17.92 19.52
N LYS A 378 -2.52 16.59 19.36
CA LYS A 378 -1.31 15.86 18.94
C LYS A 378 -1.25 15.66 17.43
N TYR A 379 -0.11 15.97 16.82
CA TYR A 379 0.11 15.76 15.39
C TYR A 379 1.00 14.56 15.15
N TRP A 380 0.56 13.66 14.26
CA TRP A 380 1.27 12.44 13.91
C TRP A 380 1.49 12.38 12.40
N LEU A 381 2.64 11.88 11.98
CA LEU A 381 2.97 11.61 10.59
C LEU A 381 2.88 10.11 10.32
N PHE A 382 2.26 9.76 9.19
CA PHE A 382 2.39 8.44 8.57
C PHE A 382 2.47 8.60 7.05
N GLY A 383 3.70 8.60 6.53
CA GLY A 383 4.01 9.14 5.21
C GLY A 383 5.20 8.49 4.50
N GLY A 384 5.52 8.97 3.30
CA GLY A 384 6.72 8.51 2.59
C GLY A 384 6.68 7.04 2.15
N LEU A 385 5.50 6.52 1.80
CA LEU A 385 5.32 5.10 1.43
C LEU A 385 6.03 4.68 0.12
N GLY A 386 6.42 5.63 -0.73
CA GLY A 386 7.11 5.38 -1.99
C GLY A 386 6.41 4.37 -2.91
N SER A 387 7.19 3.49 -3.53
CA SER A 387 6.69 2.42 -4.43
C SER A 387 6.25 1.14 -3.70
N ARG A 388 6.40 1.09 -2.36
CA ARG A 388 6.11 -0.10 -1.54
C ARG A 388 4.97 0.14 -0.56
N GLY A 389 4.20 1.19 -0.77
CA GLY A 389 3.10 1.58 0.12
C GLY A 389 2.08 0.49 0.35
N LEU A 390 1.76 -0.28 -0.69
CA LEU A 390 0.81 -1.39 -0.59
C LEU A 390 1.31 -2.56 0.29
N LEU A 391 2.61 -2.75 0.48
CA LEU A 391 3.10 -3.78 1.40
C LEU A 391 3.07 -3.25 2.84
N TYR A 392 3.57 -2.02 3.03
CA TYR A 392 3.81 -1.48 4.36
C TYR A 392 2.54 -0.96 5.05
N HIS A 393 1.50 -0.56 4.31
CA HIS A 393 0.40 0.22 4.88
C HIS A 393 -0.32 -0.48 6.02
N GLY A 394 -0.54 -1.79 5.93
CA GLY A 394 -1.27 -2.55 6.95
C GLY A 394 -0.56 -2.49 8.31
N TRP A 395 0.67 -3.00 8.36
CA TRP A 395 1.41 -3.05 9.62
C TRP A 395 1.77 -1.65 10.15
N LEU A 396 2.16 -0.72 9.28
CA LEU A 396 2.49 0.64 9.72
C LEU A 396 1.26 1.41 10.20
N GLY A 397 0.10 1.26 9.55
CA GLY A 397 -1.16 1.87 10.03
C GLY A 397 -1.58 1.33 11.39
N LYS A 398 -1.35 0.04 11.65
CA LYS A 398 -1.54 -0.56 12.98
C LYS A 398 -0.64 0.08 14.03
N LEU A 399 0.65 0.21 13.75
CA LEU A 399 1.60 0.85 14.66
C LEU A 399 1.23 2.32 14.94
N THR A 400 0.86 3.08 13.90
CA THR A 400 0.37 4.46 14.08
C THR A 400 -0.84 4.51 14.98
N ALA A 401 -1.85 3.65 14.74
CA ALA A 401 -3.06 3.64 15.56
C ALA A 401 -2.76 3.32 17.03
N GLN A 402 -1.85 2.37 17.30
CA GLN A 402 -1.42 2.05 18.67
C GLN A 402 -0.73 3.23 19.35
N ALA A 403 0.19 3.90 18.64
CA ALA A 403 0.91 5.06 19.13
C ALA A 403 -0.02 6.25 19.40
N VAL A 404 -0.96 6.52 18.50
CA VAL A 404 -1.97 7.59 18.63
C VAL A 404 -2.89 7.34 19.82
N LEU A 405 -3.51 6.16 19.90
CA LEU A 405 -4.44 5.82 20.98
C LEU A 405 -3.78 5.82 22.37
N SER A 406 -2.50 5.46 22.43
CA SER A 406 -1.74 5.44 23.68
C SER A 406 -1.03 6.76 23.98
N CYS A 407 -1.01 7.70 23.03
CA CYS A 407 -0.19 8.91 23.02
C CYS A 407 1.31 8.62 23.28
N LYS A 408 1.85 7.55 22.67
CA LYS A 408 3.19 6.99 22.93
C LYS A 408 3.95 6.73 21.63
N GLU A 409 4.92 7.59 21.31
CA GLU A 409 5.76 7.45 20.11
C GLU A 409 6.70 6.24 20.22
N GLU A 410 7.08 5.83 21.44
CA GLU A 410 7.98 4.71 21.69
C GLU A 410 7.45 3.35 21.19
N LEU A 411 6.17 3.27 20.82
CA LEU A 411 5.58 2.09 20.17
C LEU A 411 5.97 1.97 18.69
N ILE A 412 6.51 3.04 18.09
CA ILE A 412 6.97 3.06 16.71
C ILE A 412 8.45 2.64 16.67
N PRO A 413 8.83 1.65 15.84
CA PRO A 413 10.23 1.26 15.67
C PRO A 413 11.14 2.43 15.33
N SER A 414 12.32 2.46 15.95
CA SER A 414 13.30 3.55 15.83
C SER A 414 13.69 3.89 14.40
N GLU A 415 13.73 2.89 13.52
CA GLU A 415 14.08 3.02 12.11
C GLU A 415 13.11 3.96 11.37
N LEU A 416 11.82 3.94 11.74
CA LEU A 416 10.75 4.72 11.13
C LEU A 416 10.64 6.17 11.68
N ILE A 417 11.26 6.45 12.83
CA ILE A 417 11.37 7.79 13.43
C ILE A 417 12.77 8.41 13.28
N SER A 418 13.75 7.64 12.80
CA SER A 418 15.16 8.04 12.71
C SER A 418 15.41 9.29 11.86
N TRP A 419 14.51 9.57 10.90
CA TRP A 419 14.55 10.76 10.06
C TRP A 419 14.53 12.08 10.84
N LYS A 420 13.93 12.09 12.03
CA LYS A 420 13.92 13.28 12.91
C LYS A 420 15.32 13.66 13.39
N LYS A 421 16.20 12.69 13.60
CA LYS A 421 17.58 12.95 14.04
C LYS A 421 18.39 13.69 12.98
N VAL A 422 18.09 13.46 11.71
CA VAL A 422 18.72 14.12 10.56
C VAL A 422 18.28 15.59 10.41
N MET A 423 17.13 15.97 11.01
CA MET A 423 16.69 17.36 11.02
C MET A 423 17.33 18.21 12.11
N ASN A 424 17.81 17.57 13.19
CA ASN A 424 18.42 18.23 14.34
C ASN A 424 19.95 18.31 14.23
N SER A 425 20.52 17.84 13.13
CA SER A 425 21.93 17.92 12.73
C SER A 425 22.08 18.89 11.58
#